data_AF-A0A917UT56-F1
#
_entry.id   AF-A0A917UT56-F1
#
_cell.length_a   1.000
_cell.length_b   1.000
_cell.length_c   1.000
_cell.angle_alpha   90.00
_cell.angle_beta   90.00
_cell.angle_gamma   90.00
#
_symmetry.space_group_name_H-M   'P 1'
#
loop_
_entity.id
_entity.type
_entity.pdbx_description
1 polymer ?
#
loop_
_entity_poly.entity_id
_entity_poly.type
_entity_poly.pdbx_seq_one_letter_code
_entity_poly.pdbx_strand_id
1 'polypeptide(L)'
;MARRRTKPVIELDRQQTEALARSVVQLLHDRFDTELGGLEVEELIDFIGAELGPLYYNKAIFDVQAMLKDRFESLESDVWALEKS
;
A
#
# COMPACT_ATOMS: atom_id res chain seq x y z
N MET A 1 25.16 8.16 -0.77
CA MET A 1 24.87 6.98 0.08
C MET A 1 23.94 6.07 -0.69
N ALA A 2 24.37 4.85 -1.00
CA ALA A 2 23.52 3.90 -1.72
C ALA A 2 22.36 3.49 -0.79
N ARG A 3 21.13 3.96 -1.09
CA ARG A 3 19.93 3.47 -0.42
C ARG A 3 19.90 1.96 -0.60
N ARG A 4 19.93 1.22 0.51
CA ARG A 4 19.80 -0.24 0.52
C ARG A 4 18.44 -0.53 -0.10
N ARG A 5 18.40 -1.07 -1.33
CA ARG A 5 17.18 -1.55 -1.97
C ARG A 5 16.69 -2.75 -1.14
N THR A 6 15.90 -2.49 -0.12
CA THR A 6 15.11 -3.52 0.56
C THR A 6 14.10 -4.05 -0.45
N LYS A 7 13.95 -5.37 -0.50
CA LYS A 7 13.01 -6.05 -1.40
C LYS A 7 11.62 -5.41 -1.26
N PRO A 8 10.89 -5.13 -2.36
CA PRO A 8 9.59 -4.48 -2.27
C PRO A 8 8.64 -5.33 -1.41
N VAL A 9 7.94 -4.68 -0.47
CA VAL A 9 6.94 -5.36 0.39
C VAL A 9 5.70 -5.73 -0.45
N ILE A 10 5.42 -4.94 -1.49
CA ILE A 10 4.37 -5.16 -2.48
C ILE A 10 5.03 -5.03 -3.85
N GLU A 11 4.86 -6.03 -4.70
CA GLU A 11 5.28 -6.00 -6.11
C GLU A 11 4.03 -5.97 -6.99
N LEU A 12 3.96 -5.01 -7.90
CA LEU A 12 2.92 -4.97 -8.92
C LEU A 12 3.26 -5.94 -10.05
N ASP A 13 2.26 -6.64 -10.58
CA ASP A 13 2.46 -7.41 -11.80
C ASP A 13 2.63 -6.48 -13.02
N ARG A 14 3.13 -7.03 -14.13
CA ARG A 14 3.41 -6.25 -15.35
C ARG A 14 2.17 -5.48 -15.84
N GLN A 15 0.99 -6.09 -15.80
CA GLN A 15 -0.24 -5.46 -16.28
C GLN A 15 -0.65 -4.28 -15.39
N GLN A 16 -0.51 -4.44 -14.06
CA GLN A 16 -0.73 -3.38 -13.08
C GLN A 16 0.26 -2.24 -13.27
N THR A 17 1.55 -2.54 -13.42
CA THR A 17 2.61 -1.54 -13.64
C THR A 17 2.35 -0.75 -14.92
N GLU A 18 2.03 -1.41 -16.04
CA GLU A 18 1.74 -0.72 -17.31
C GLU A 18 0.49 0.17 -17.22
N ALA A 19 -0.55 -0.28 -16.51
CA ALA A 19 -1.76 0.52 -16.32
C ALA A 19 -1.49 1.75 -15.45
N LEU A 20 -0.69 1.60 -14.39
CA LEU A 20 -0.26 2.70 -13.55
C LEU A 20 0.64 3.67 -14.33
N ALA A 21 1.59 3.16 -15.11
CA ALA A 21 2.50 3.96 -15.92
C ALA A 21 1.74 4.87 -16.90
N ARG A 22 0.76 4.33 -17.64
CA ARG A 22 -0.10 5.15 -18.51
C ARG A 22 -0.82 6.27 -17.75
N SER A 23 -1.32 5.97 -16.56
CA SER A 23 -2.04 6.94 -15.72
C SER A 23 -1.10 8.04 -15.20
N VAL A 24 0.13 7.68 -14.83
CA VAL A 24 1.15 8.61 -14.34
C VAL A 24 1.68 9.49 -15.47
N VAL A 25 1.96 8.93 -16.66
CA VAL A 25 2.34 9.72 -17.85
C VAL A 25 1.28 10.79 -18.13
N GLN A 26 0.00 10.40 -18.19
CA GLN A 26 -1.10 11.32 -18.45
C GLN A 26 -1.18 12.42 -17.38
N LEU A 27 -1.03 12.05 -16.10
CA LEU A 27 -1.05 13.01 -15.00
C LEU A 27 0.08 14.04 -15.10
N LEU A 28 1.31 13.57 -15.40
CA LEU A 28 2.50 14.41 -15.52
C LEU A 28 2.40 15.39 -16.68
N HIS A 29 1.91 14.92 -17.82
CA HIS A 29 1.64 15.78 -18.97
C HIS A 29 0.55 16.82 -18.63
N ASP A 30 -0.64 16.37 -18.21
CA ASP A 30 -1.81 17.26 -18.10
C ASP A 30 -1.71 18.28 -16.97
N ARG A 31 -1.05 17.92 -15.86
CA ARG A 31 -1.01 18.77 -14.66
C ARG A 31 0.32 19.45 -14.43
N PHE A 32 1.40 18.93 -15.00
CA PHE A 32 2.75 19.39 -14.72
C PHE A 32 3.54 19.76 -15.98
N ASP A 33 2.93 19.71 -17.18
CA ASP A 33 3.56 20.00 -18.47
C ASP A 33 4.89 19.24 -18.64
N THR A 34 4.93 18.02 -18.10
CA THR A 34 6.13 17.18 -18.06
C THR A 34 5.93 15.97 -18.97
N GLU A 35 6.74 15.88 -20.01
CA GLU A 35 6.80 14.71 -20.88
C GLU A 35 7.84 13.72 -20.35
N LEU A 36 7.37 12.54 -19.92
CA LEU A 36 8.23 11.40 -19.61
C LEU A 36 7.86 10.22 -20.50
N GLY A 37 8.86 9.44 -20.89
CA GLY A 37 8.65 8.15 -21.56
C GLY A 37 8.17 7.07 -20.59
N GLY A 38 7.77 5.93 -21.14
CA GLY A 38 7.25 4.81 -20.36
C GLY A 38 8.27 4.23 -19.38
N LEU A 39 9.54 4.15 -19.78
CA LEU A 39 10.61 3.59 -18.95
C LEU A 39 10.91 4.51 -17.75
N GLU A 40 10.97 5.82 -17.97
CA GLU A 40 11.19 6.80 -16.91
C GLU A 40 10.06 6.78 -15.88
N VAL A 41 8.83 6.56 -16.33
CA VAL A 41 7.68 6.42 -15.44
C VAL A 41 7.68 5.09 -14.68
N GLU A 42 8.11 3.99 -15.30
CA GLU A 42 8.30 2.72 -14.59
C GLU A 42 9.34 2.85 -13.47
N GLU A 43 10.47 3.51 -13.73
CA GLU A 43 11.48 3.78 -12.68
C GLU A 43 10.93 4.66 -11.54
N LEU A 44 10.10 5.66 -11.88
CA LEU A 44 9.42 6.49 -10.89
C LEU A 44 8.44 5.67 -10.04
N ILE A 45 7.67 4.77 -10.67
CA ILE A 45 6.74 3.86 -9.98
C ILE A 45 7.51 2.94 -9.04
N ASP A 46 8.62 2.36 -9.49
CA ASP A 46 9.47 1.51 -8.66
C ASP A 46 10.01 2.25 -7.44
N PHE A 47 10.49 3.48 -7.63
CA PHE A 47 10.96 4.33 -6.54
C PHE A 47 9.85 4.65 -5.53
N ILE A 48 8.69 5.11 -6.02
CA ILE A 48 7.56 5.46 -5.16
C ILE A 48 7.03 4.21 -4.44
N GLY A 49 6.94 3.08 -5.14
CA GLY A 49 6.52 1.81 -4.57
C GLY A 49 7.43 1.33 -3.44
N ALA A 50 8.75 1.50 -3.59
CA ALA A 50 9.71 1.17 -2.54
C ALA A 50 9.56 2.05 -1.28
N GLU A 51 9.22 3.33 -1.43
CA GLU A 51 9.07 4.26 -0.30
C GLU A 51 7.66 4.20 0.33
N LEU A 52 6.60 4.13 -0.47
CA LEU A 52 5.21 4.14 -0.01
C LEU A 52 4.68 2.75 0.35
N GLY A 53 5.13 1.70 -0.35
CA GLY A 53 4.62 0.33 -0.18
C GLY A 53 4.66 -0.14 1.29
N PRO A 54 5.79 -0.04 2.01
CA PRO A 54 5.87 -0.42 3.41
C PRO A 54 4.97 0.42 4.32
N LEU A 55 4.78 1.71 4.05
CA LEU A 55 3.96 2.60 4.86
C LEU A 55 2.48 2.19 4.81
N TYR A 56 1.94 2.02 3.60
CA TYR A 56 0.55 1.61 3.42
C TYR A 56 0.31 0.17 3.86
N TYR A 57 1.23 -0.76 3.53
CA TYR A 57 1.09 -2.16 3.94
C TYR A 57 1.02 -2.29 5.46
N ASN A 58 1.97 -1.69 6.18
CA ASN A 58 2.01 -1.77 7.64
C ASN A 58 0.80 -1.08 8.28
N LYS A 59 0.36 0.07 7.73
CA LYS A 59 -0.85 0.75 8.21
C LYS A 59 -2.09 -0.12 8.02
N ALA A 60 -2.23 -0.78 6.88
CA ALA A 60 -3.36 -1.67 6.62
C ALA A 60 -3.38 -2.86 7.60
N ILE A 61 -2.23 -3.47 7.88
CA ILE A 61 -2.12 -4.53 8.89
C ILE A 61 -2.53 -4.02 10.27
N PHE A 62 -2.04 -2.85 10.67
CA PHE A 62 -2.39 -2.25 11.97
C PHE A 62 -3.89 -1.99 12.09
N ASP A 63 -4.53 -1.48 11.03
CA ASP A 63 -5.97 -1.20 11.02
C ASP A 63 -6.81 -2.47 11.16
N VAL A 64 -6.39 -3.55 10.48
CA VAL A 64 -7.03 -4.87 10.63
C VAL A 64 -6.84 -5.40 12.05
N GLN A 65 -5.65 -5.25 12.65
CA GLN A 65 -5.41 -5.67 14.02
C GLN A 65 -6.29 -4.91 15.02
N ALA A 66 -6.44 -3.60 14.87
CA ALA A 66 -7.30 -2.79 15.72
C ALA A 66 -8.77 -3.23 15.60
N MET A 67 -9.27 -3.41 14.37
CA MET A 67 -10.64 -3.90 14.14
C MET A 67 -10.88 -5.28 14.74
N LEU A 68 -9.92 -6.20 14.61
CA LEU A 68 -10.03 -7.54 15.20
C LEU A 68 -10.04 -7.48 16.72
N LYS A 69 -9.20 -6.64 17.32
CA LYS A 69 -9.14 -6.45 18.76
C LYS A 69 -10.49 -6.02 19.33
N ASP A 70 -11.11 -4.99 18.74
CA ASP A 70 -12.43 -4.52 19.17
C ASP A 70 -13.50 -5.63 19.07
N ARG A 71 -13.41 -6.46 18.02
CA ARG A 71 -14.32 -7.60 17.85
C ARG A 71 -14.10 -8.68 18.90
N PHE A 72 -12.86 -8.98 19.28
CA PHE A 72 -12.56 -9.95 20.33
C PHE A 72 -13.02 -9.45 21.70
N GLU A 73 -12.80 -8.19 22.04
CA GLU A 73 -13.29 -7.59 23.29
C GLU A 73 -14.82 -7.68 23.40
N SER A 74 -15.53 -7.44 22.30
CA SER A 74 -16.99 -7.64 22.25
C SER A 74 -17.38 -9.10 22.49
N LEU A 75 -16.68 -10.05 21.88
CA LEU A 75 -16.96 -11.48 22.06
C LEU A 75 -16.67 -11.94 23.49
N GLU A 76 -15.60 -11.44 24.11
CA GLU A 76 -15.28 -11.72 25.52
C GLU A 76 -16.41 -11.23 26.44
N SER A 77 -16.94 -10.02 26.19
CA SER A 77 -18.10 -9.49 26.92
C SER A 77 -19.34 -10.37 26.74
N ASP A 78 -19.63 -10.81 25.51
CA ASP A 78 -20.78 -11.67 25.22
C ASP A 78 -20.67 -13.02 25.95
N VAL A 79 -19.48 -13.62 25.97
CA VAL A 79 -19.22 -14.88 26.69
C VAL A 79 -19.36 -14.70 28.20
N TRP A 80 -18.83 -13.60 28.76
CA TRP A 80 -18.97 -13.33 30.18
C TRP A 80 -20.43 -13.18 30.61
N ALA A 81 -21.27 -12.57 29.76
CA ALA A 81 -22.71 -12.46 30.01
C ALA A 81 -23.44 -13.81 30.08
N LEU A 82 -22.87 -14.89 29.54
CA LEU A 82 -23.41 -16.25 29.61
C LEU A 82 -22.99 -17.00 30.89
N GLU A 83 -21.98 -16.52 31.61
CA GLU A 83 -21.52 -17.14 32.85
C GLU A 83 -22.67 -17.16 33.88
N LYS A 84 -22.95 -18.36 34.43
CA LYS A 84 -23.96 -18.54 35.48
C LYS A 84 -23.25 -18.77 36.81
N SER A 85 -23.80 -18.13 37.84
CA SER A 85 -23.40 -18.23 39.26
C SER A 85 -23.60 -19.64 39.81
#